data_AF-A0A8T0U672-F1
#
_entry.id   AF-A0A8T0U672-F1
#
_cell.length_a   1.000
_cell.length_b   1.000
_cell.length_c   1.000
_cell.angle_alpha   90.00
_cell.angle_beta   90.00
_cell.angle_gamma   90.00
#
_symmetry.space_group_name_H-M   'P 1'
#
loop_
_entity.id
_entity.type
_entity.pdbx_description
1 polymer ?
#
loop_
_entity_poly.entity_id
_entity_poly.type
_entity_poly.pdbx_seq_one_letter_code
_entity_poly.pdbx_strand_id
1 'polypeptide(L)'
;MNVSLLCKWWWKLEQHEGLWQEIVRKKYIKNSCVSLLKKKPSNSPVWNQLLSVRDIYTTGRKMIVGKGNSTSFWRDVWVCEAPLKDKFPQLFEICNNSEVTVEEAARQGWHMSFRRWLNEELQSQLRKIRDFLISFAVNNEIDRPKWNWEASGIFSVKSTYAHLCINEVGAHYNLIWKAKIPLKIKIWLWLIEHDAILTKDNLAKRKWSGDMHCRFCNESETIDHLFFACNTAKYIWCLVAFVLGEKKHRPTFGQFWQWISALLPNSKQYHMIGLAAICWAIWTARNKCCFEKN
;
A
#
# COMPACT_ATOMS: atom_id res chain seq x y z
N MET A 1 3.19 5.70 8.79
CA MET A 1 4.47 5.92 9.52
C MET A 1 4.60 5.04 10.79
N ASN A 2 3.64 5.05 11.73
CA ASN A 2 3.72 4.24 12.97
C ASN A 2 3.85 2.72 12.69
N VAL A 3 3.08 2.20 11.74
CA VAL A 3 3.11 0.77 11.34
C VAL A 3 4.51 0.29 10.93
N SER A 4 5.22 1.06 10.11
CA SER A 4 6.57 0.72 9.64
C SER A 4 7.60 0.67 10.77
N LEU A 5 7.45 1.53 11.78
CA LEU A 5 8.29 1.52 12.97
C LEU A 5 7.99 0.32 13.87
N LEU A 6 6.72 -0.05 14.03
CA LEU A 6 6.34 -1.26 14.77
C LEU A 6 6.84 -2.54 14.07
N CYS A 7 6.87 -2.59 12.74
CA CYS A 7 7.49 -3.70 12.01
C CYS A 7 9.00 -3.84 12.31
N LYS A 8 9.70 -2.73 12.58
CA LYS A 8 11.11 -2.77 12.99
C LYS A 8 11.30 -3.51 14.30
N TRP A 9 10.35 -3.42 15.23
CA TRP A 9 10.40 -4.17 16.49
C TRP A 9 10.30 -5.66 16.26
N TRP A 10 9.42 -6.12 15.36
CA TRP A 10 9.36 -7.52 14.96
C TRP A 10 10.68 -8.01 14.33
N TRP A 11 11.25 -7.23 13.40
CA TRP A 11 12.55 -7.57 12.82
C TRP A 11 13.65 -7.71 13.87
N LYS A 12 13.75 -6.75 14.79
CA LYS A 12 14.73 -6.81 15.88
C LYS A 12 14.51 -7.99 16.82
N LEU A 13 13.25 -8.37 17.04
CA LEU A 13 12.89 -9.49 17.92
C LEU A 13 13.35 -10.84 17.35
N GLU A 14 13.49 -10.96 16.04
CA GLU A 14 13.90 -12.21 15.39
C GLU A 14 15.37 -12.23 14.95
N GLN A 15 15.96 -11.09 14.61
CA GLN A 15 17.35 -11.01 14.13
C GLN A 15 18.39 -10.72 15.20
N HIS A 16 17.98 -10.18 16.36
CA HIS A 16 18.92 -9.78 17.40
C HIS A 16 18.66 -10.54 18.70
N GLU A 17 19.72 -10.67 19.48
CA GLU A 17 19.67 -11.15 20.85
C GLU A 17 19.91 -9.99 21.82
N GLY A 18 19.34 -10.13 23.01
CA GLY A 18 19.39 -9.10 24.04
C GLY A 18 18.32 -9.31 25.11
N LEU A 19 18.47 -8.61 26.23
CA LEU A 19 17.66 -8.82 27.42
C LEU A 19 16.15 -8.67 27.16
N TRP A 20 15.75 -7.63 26.42
CA TRP A 20 14.33 -7.41 26.14
C TRP A 20 13.76 -8.46 25.18
N GLN A 21 14.55 -8.94 24.21
CA GLN A 21 14.13 -10.02 23.32
C GLN A 21 13.93 -11.32 24.09
N GLU A 22 14.82 -11.64 25.02
CA GLU A 22 14.66 -12.82 25.88
C GLU A 22 13.39 -12.74 26.75
N ILE A 23 13.15 -11.59 27.38
CA ILE A 23 11.95 -11.37 28.19
C ILE A 23 10.70 -11.54 27.32
N VAL A 24 10.66 -10.92 26.14
CA VAL A 24 9.53 -11.00 25.21
C VAL A 24 9.34 -12.42 24.69
N ARG A 25 10.42 -13.12 24.31
CA ARG A 25 10.39 -14.50 23.85
C ARG A 25 9.84 -15.41 24.95
N LYS A 26 10.38 -15.37 26.16
CA LYS A 26 9.92 -16.20 27.29
C LYS A 26 8.47 -15.89 27.70
N LYS A 27 8.07 -14.63 27.69
CA LYS A 27 6.72 -14.21 28.12
C LYS A 27 5.64 -14.49 27.08
N TYR A 28 5.87 -14.12 25.82
CA TYR A 28 4.83 -14.07 24.80
C TYR A 28 4.98 -15.13 23.68
N ILE A 29 6.20 -15.44 23.26
CA ILE A 29 6.44 -16.35 22.11
C ILE A 29 6.56 -17.80 22.55
N LYS A 30 7.29 -18.06 23.63
CA LYS A 30 7.63 -19.38 24.16
C LYS A 30 8.24 -20.24 23.04
N ASN A 31 7.64 -21.39 22.75
CA ASN A 31 8.06 -22.30 21.68
C ASN A 31 7.13 -22.18 20.44
N SER A 32 6.55 -21.01 20.20
CA SER A 32 5.62 -20.78 19.08
C SER A 32 6.26 -19.89 18.01
N CYS A 33 5.75 -19.97 16.77
CA CYS A 33 6.18 -19.10 15.68
C CYS A 33 5.47 -17.74 15.77
N VAL A 34 6.13 -16.68 15.30
CA VAL A 34 5.54 -15.33 15.26
C VAL A 34 4.19 -15.31 14.54
N SER A 35 4.09 -16.03 13.42
CA SER A 35 2.89 -16.18 12.60
C SER A 35 1.70 -16.85 13.30
N LEU A 36 1.92 -17.55 14.41
CA LEU A 36 0.88 -18.26 15.19
C LEU A 36 0.37 -17.46 16.40
N LEU A 37 1.03 -16.37 16.77
CA LEU A 37 0.68 -15.58 17.95
C LEU A 37 -0.74 -14.97 17.85
N LYS A 38 -1.46 -14.87 18.96
CA LYS A 38 -2.83 -14.32 18.96
C LYS A 38 -2.97 -13.23 20.02
N LYS A 39 -3.79 -12.22 19.74
CA LYS A 39 -4.15 -11.20 20.73
C LYS A 39 -4.92 -11.87 21.88
N LYS A 40 -4.64 -11.46 23.10
CA LYS A 40 -5.30 -11.95 24.32
C LYS A 40 -5.55 -10.78 25.26
N PRO A 41 -6.64 -10.78 26.04
CA PRO A 41 -6.90 -9.76 27.05
C PRO A 41 -5.79 -9.68 28.13
N SER A 42 -5.14 -10.81 28.42
CA SER A 42 -4.03 -10.89 29.38
C SER A 42 -2.69 -10.36 28.87
N ASN A 43 -2.58 -10.06 27.57
CA ASN A 43 -1.38 -9.46 27.02
C ASN A 43 -1.28 -7.98 27.43
N SER A 44 -0.06 -7.44 27.45
CA SER A 44 0.10 -6.00 27.64
C SER A 44 -0.50 -5.23 26.44
N PRO A 45 -1.00 -4.00 26.65
CA PRO A 45 -1.51 -3.17 25.56
C PRO A 45 -0.48 -2.98 24.44
N VAL A 46 0.78 -2.75 24.81
CA VAL A 46 1.90 -2.61 23.88
C VAL A 46 2.09 -3.86 23.02
N TRP A 47 1.99 -5.06 23.60
CA TRP A 47 2.12 -6.31 22.85
C TRP A 47 0.93 -6.53 21.91
N ASN A 48 -0.30 -6.23 22.35
CA ASN A 48 -1.47 -6.32 21.49
C ASN A 48 -1.42 -5.30 20.33
N GLN A 49 -0.82 -4.13 20.53
CA GLN A 49 -0.52 -3.18 19.47
C GLN A 49 0.57 -3.69 18.53
N LEU A 50 1.63 -4.32 19.04
CA LEU A 50 2.66 -4.92 18.19
C LEU A 50 2.08 -6.09 17.34
N LEU A 51 1.19 -6.89 17.93
CA LEU A 51 0.46 -7.95 17.23
C LEU A 51 -0.48 -7.42 16.14
N SER A 52 -0.97 -6.17 16.22
CA SER A 52 -1.85 -5.63 15.18
C SER A 52 -1.14 -5.40 13.84
N VAL A 53 0.19 -5.23 13.86
CA VAL A 53 1.00 -5.06 12.64
C VAL A 53 1.75 -6.33 12.24
N ARG A 54 1.56 -7.44 12.96
CA ARG A 54 2.29 -8.68 12.72
C ARG A 54 2.08 -9.19 11.30
N ASP A 55 0.84 -9.19 10.81
CA ASP A 55 0.52 -9.75 9.50
C ASP A 55 1.28 -9.02 8.39
N ILE A 56 1.36 -7.68 8.49
CA ILE A 56 2.16 -6.84 7.58
C ILE A 56 3.64 -7.26 7.61
N TYR A 57 4.19 -7.45 8.80
CA TYR A 57 5.57 -7.91 8.96
C TYR A 57 5.79 -9.32 8.38
N THR A 58 4.87 -10.26 8.63
CA THR A 58 4.99 -11.63 8.10
C THR A 58 4.83 -11.69 6.59
N THR A 59 4.05 -10.79 5.99
CA THR A 59 3.95 -10.68 4.52
C THR A 59 5.24 -10.10 3.91
N GLY A 60 5.89 -9.16 4.60
CA GLY A 60 7.11 -8.51 4.12
C GLY A 60 8.39 -9.33 4.26
N ARG A 61 8.33 -10.49 4.93
CA ARG A 61 9.50 -11.35 5.19
C ARG A 61 9.34 -12.74 4.57
N LYS A 62 10.46 -13.38 4.27
CA LYS A 62 10.59 -14.81 3.98
C LYS A 62 11.50 -15.45 5.03
N MET A 63 11.10 -16.58 5.59
CA MET A 63 11.93 -17.35 6.50
C MET A 63 12.93 -18.20 5.72
N ILE A 64 14.21 -18.01 6.02
CA ILE A 64 15.28 -18.93 5.62
C ILE A 64 15.37 -19.96 6.74
N VAL A 65 14.90 -21.17 6.45
CA VAL A 65 14.80 -22.24 7.43
C VAL A 65 16.18 -22.84 7.68
N GLY A 66 16.55 -22.92 8.95
CA GLY A 66 17.64 -23.75 9.44
C GLY A 66 17.05 -25.00 10.11
N LYS A 67 16.89 -24.95 11.45
CA LYS A 67 16.22 -25.96 12.28
C LYS A 67 14.70 -26.05 12.09
N GLY A 68 14.05 -24.98 11.66
CA GLY A 68 12.62 -24.93 11.40
C GLY A 68 11.70 -24.81 12.62
N ASN A 69 12.26 -24.67 13.83
CA ASN A 69 11.49 -24.60 15.07
C ASN A 69 10.81 -23.23 15.30
N SER A 70 11.23 -22.20 14.56
CA SER A 70 10.70 -20.83 14.67
C SER A 70 9.90 -20.43 13.43
N THR A 71 9.71 -21.37 12.50
CA THR A 71 9.02 -21.17 11.22
C THR A 71 7.74 -22.01 11.17
N SER A 72 6.59 -21.38 10.93
CA SER A 72 5.33 -22.11 10.76
C SER A 72 5.27 -22.72 9.36
N PHE A 73 4.99 -24.02 9.29
CA PHE A 73 4.90 -24.75 8.02
C PHE A 73 3.86 -24.12 7.07
N TRP A 74 2.68 -23.80 7.59
CA TRP A 74 1.57 -23.31 6.77
C TRP A 74 1.55 -21.79 6.61
N ARG A 75 1.93 -21.05 7.66
CA ARG A 75 1.62 -19.62 7.78
C ARG A 75 2.76 -18.68 7.39
N ASP A 76 4.01 -19.15 7.45
CA ASP A 76 5.16 -18.36 7.03
C ASP A 76 5.47 -18.59 5.54
N VAL A 77 6.04 -17.58 4.90
CA VAL A 77 6.65 -17.72 3.57
C VAL A 77 8.04 -18.30 3.78
N TRP A 78 8.29 -19.54 3.36
CA TRP A 78 9.62 -20.16 3.55
C TRP A 78 10.04 -20.99 2.33
N VAL A 79 9.15 -21.87 1.85
CA VAL A 79 9.41 -22.71 0.67
C VAL A 79 8.95 -22.06 -0.64
N CYS A 80 7.85 -21.31 -0.61
CA CYS A 80 7.21 -20.70 -1.77
C CYS A 80 7.37 -19.17 -1.78
N GLU A 81 6.81 -18.52 -2.81
CA GLU A 81 6.63 -17.05 -2.88
C GLU A 81 5.47 -16.53 -2.02
N ALA A 82 4.64 -17.42 -1.48
CA ALA A 82 3.52 -17.10 -0.59
C ALA A 82 3.34 -18.23 0.44
N PRO A 83 2.67 -17.99 1.58
CA PRO A 83 2.41 -19.02 2.57
C PRO A 83 1.65 -20.20 1.96
N LEU A 84 1.95 -21.43 2.42
CA LEU A 84 1.27 -22.62 1.91
C LEU A 84 -0.24 -22.58 2.16
N LYS A 85 -0.69 -21.96 3.27
CA LYS A 85 -2.12 -21.77 3.56
C LYS A 85 -2.84 -20.94 2.48
N ASP A 86 -2.14 -20.00 1.84
CA ASP A 86 -2.74 -19.08 0.89
C ASP A 86 -2.71 -19.69 -0.53
N LYS A 87 -1.66 -20.48 -0.84
CA LYS A 87 -1.59 -21.25 -2.09
C LYS A 87 -2.51 -22.47 -2.11
N PHE A 88 -2.71 -23.12 -0.96
CA PHE A 88 -3.46 -24.37 -0.82
C PHE A 88 -4.50 -24.29 0.32
N PRO A 89 -5.48 -23.37 0.24
CA PRO A 89 -6.40 -23.07 1.34
C PRO A 89 -7.25 -24.28 1.73
N GLN A 90 -7.74 -25.04 0.75
CA GLN A 90 -8.59 -26.20 1.02
C GLN A 90 -7.85 -27.32 1.76
N LEU A 91 -6.57 -27.55 1.44
CA LEU A 91 -5.73 -28.51 2.16
C LEU A 91 -5.44 -28.03 3.59
N PHE A 92 -5.14 -26.74 3.75
CA PHE A 92 -4.90 -26.14 5.05
C PHE A 92 -6.12 -26.27 5.98
N GLU A 93 -7.32 -26.00 5.47
CA GLU A 93 -8.57 -26.07 6.25
C GLU A 93 -8.85 -27.46 6.81
N ILE A 94 -8.55 -28.51 6.05
CA ILE A 94 -8.84 -29.90 6.43
C ILE A 94 -7.65 -30.61 7.07
N CYS A 95 -6.48 -29.97 7.12
CA CYS A 95 -5.32 -30.50 7.83
C CYS A 95 -5.63 -30.59 9.34
N ASN A 96 -5.23 -31.71 9.95
CA ASN A 96 -5.39 -31.90 11.40
C ASN A 96 -4.39 -31.04 12.18
N ASN A 97 -3.18 -30.87 11.66
CA ASN A 97 -2.10 -30.13 12.32
C ASN A 97 -1.73 -28.86 11.54
N SER A 98 -2.62 -27.86 11.59
CA SER A 98 -2.47 -26.60 10.86
C SER A 98 -1.56 -25.59 11.56
N GLU A 99 -1.20 -25.83 12.84
CA GLU A 99 -0.33 -24.98 13.66
C GLU A 99 1.04 -25.66 13.92
N VAL A 100 1.55 -26.42 12.95
CA VAL A 100 2.84 -27.13 13.02
C VAL A 100 4.03 -26.28 12.58
N THR A 101 5.19 -26.50 13.21
CA THR A 101 6.47 -25.93 12.77
C THR A 101 7.08 -26.71 11.60
N VAL A 102 8.05 -26.12 10.91
CA VAL A 102 8.79 -26.83 9.84
C VAL A 102 9.62 -27.98 10.43
N GLU A 103 10.19 -27.81 11.61
CA GLU A 103 10.94 -28.87 12.33
C GLU A 103 10.07 -30.10 12.58
N GLU A 104 8.87 -29.90 13.14
CA GLU A 104 7.97 -30.99 13.49
C GLU A 104 7.41 -31.69 12.25
N ALA A 105 7.10 -30.93 11.20
CA ALA A 105 6.68 -31.48 9.91
C ALA A 105 7.79 -32.32 9.27
N ALA A 106 9.05 -31.86 9.33
CA ALA A 106 10.21 -32.60 8.82
C ALA A 106 10.43 -33.89 9.61
N ARG A 107 10.32 -33.85 10.94
CA ARG A 107 10.45 -35.04 11.81
C ARG A 107 9.38 -36.10 11.54
N GLN A 108 8.20 -35.67 11.06
CA GLN A 108 7.12 -36.56 10.61
C GLN A 108 7.28 -37.01 9.14
N GLY A 109 8.43 -36.76 8.51
CA GLY A 109 8.69 -37.12 7.12
C GLY A 109 7.80 -36.35 6.14
N TRP A 110 7.46 -35.10 6.47
CA TRP A 110 6.55 -34.24 5.69
C TRP A 110 5.14 -34.83 5.52
N HIS A 111 4.78 -35.79 6.36
CA HIS A 111 3.49 -36.44 6.30
C HIS A 111 2.41 -35.55 6.93
N MET A 112 1.37 -35.24 6.13
CA MET A 112 0.22 -34.47 6.58
C MET A 112 -0.99 -35.39 6.73
N SER A 113 -1.71 -35.24 7.84
CA SER A 113 -2.99 -35.93 8.06
C SER A 113 -4.17 -34.96 7.88
N PHE A 114 -5.27 -35.49 7.35
CA PHE A 114 -6.46 -34.72 6.99
C PHE A 114 -7.72 -35.30 7.63
N ARG A 115 -8.71 -34.44 7.91
CA ARG A 115 -9.99 -34.83 8.54
C ARG A 115 -10.91 -35.64 7.63
N ARG A 116 -10.64 -35.65 6.32
CA ARG A 116 -11.42 -36.33 5.30
C ARG A 116 -10.52 -36.86 4.19
N TRP A 117 -11.05 -37.79 3.41
CA TRP A 117 -10.42 -38.28 2.20
C TRP A 117 -10.18 -37.15 1.20
N LEU A 118 -9.02 -37.21 0.53
CA LEU A 118 -8.66 -36.26 -0.51
C LEU A 118 -9.20 -36.75 -1.85
N ASN A 119 -10.00 -35.92 -2.51
CA ASN A 119 -10.36 -36.14 -3.91
C ASN A 119 -9.15 -35.93 -4.83
N GLU A 120 -9.31 -36.21 -6.12
CA GLU A 120 -8.21 -36.15 -7.10
C GLU A 120 -7.53 -34.77 -7.15
N GLU A 121 -8.30 -33.68 -7.11
CA GLU A 121 -7.77 -32.31 -7.10
C GLU A 121 -6.91 -32.03 -5.87
N LEU A 122 -7.40 -32.36 -4.67
CA LEU A 122 -6.65 -32.17 -3.43
C LEU A 122 -5.41 -33.06 -3.36
N GLN A 123 -5.47 -34.28 -3.90
CA GLN A 123 -4.29 -35.13 -4.05
C GLN A 123 -3.25 -34.52 -5.00
N SER A 124 -3.69 -33.90 -6.09
CA SER A 124 -2.82 -33.18 -7.02
C SER A 124 -2.12 -32.00 -6.34
N GLN A 125 -2.86 -31.23 -5.54
CA GLN A 125 -2.30 -30.15 -4.74
C GLN A 125 -1.30 -30.66 -3.69
N LEU A 126 -1.60 -31.78 -3.02
CA LEU A 126 -0.69 -32.41 -2.06
C LEU A 126 0.61 -32.88 -2.73
N ARG A 127 0.53 -33.43 -3.94
CA ARG A 127 1.72 -33.81 -4.73
C ARG A 127 2.59 -32.58 -5.02
N LYS A 128 2.00 -31.46 -5.45
CA LYS A 128 2.75 -30.20 -5.66
C LYS A 128 3.46 -29.74 -4.39
N ILE A 129 2.82 -29.83 -3.22
CA ILE A 129 3.47 -29.52 -1.94
C ILE A 129 4.68 -30.45 -1.72
N ARG A 130 4.50 -31.77 -1.92
CA ARG A 130 5.60 -32.74 -1.78
C ARG A 130 6.74 -32.45 -2.74
N ASP A 131 6.46 -32.09 -3.99
CA ASP A 131 7.48 -31.76 -4.98
C ASP A 131 8.36 -30.57 -4.52
N PHE A 132 7.76 -29.55 -3.91
CA PHE A 132 8.52 -28.46 -3.29
C PHE A 132 9.39 -28.93 -2.12
N LEU A 133 8.90 -29.89 -1.33
CA LEU A 133 9.56 -30.38 -0.11
C LEU A 133 10.66 -31.42 -0.37
N ILE A 134 10.62 -32.16 -1.48
CA ILE A 134 11.64 -33.18 -1.81
C ILE A 134 13.05 -32.59 -1.80
N SER A 135 13.19 -31.34 -2.25
CA SER A 135 14.47 -30.63 -2.31
C SER A 135 14.90 -30.02 -0.97
N PHE A 136 14.08 -30.11 0.08
CA PHE A 136 14.27 -29.36 1.31
C PHE A 136 14.73 -30.25 2.46
N ALA A 137 15.90 -29.94 3.03
CA ALA A 137 16.42 -30.56 4.24
C ALA A 137 16.60 -29.51 5.34
N VAL A 138 16.03 -29.81 6.50
CA VAL A 138 16.25 -29.04 7.74
C VAL A 138 17.70 -29.28 8.20
N ASN A 139 18.35 -28.25 8.72
CA ASN A 139 19.73 -28.33 9.20
C ASN A 139 19.85 -27.80 10.64
N ASN A 140 21.08 -27.71 11.17
CA ASN A 140 21.33 -27.27 12.55
C ASN A 140 21.51 -25.74 12.71
N GLU A 141 21.34 -24.95 11.64
CA GLU A 141 21.41 -23.49 11.71
C GLU A 141 20.14 -22.89 12.33
N ILE A 142 20.21 -21.63 12.76
CA ILE A 142 19.06 -20.93 13.32
C ILE A 142 18.21 -20.35 12.18
N ASP A 143 16.89 -20.48 12.30
CA ASP A 143 15.93 -19.84 11.38
C ASP A 143 16.14 -18.32 11.36
N ARG A 144 16.21 -17.74 10.16
CA ARG A 144 16.43 -16.29 10.00
C ARG A 144 15.43 -15.66 9.03
N PRO A 145 14.81 -14.51 9.37
CA PRO A 145 13.98 -13.80 8.42
C PRO A 145 14.85 -13.05 7.40
N LYS A 146 14.48 -13.14 6.12
CA LYS A 146 14.96 -12.30 5.03
C LYS A 146 13.87 -11.32 4.64
N TRP A 147 14.21 -10.04 4.51
CA TRP A 147 13.25 -9.02 4.11
C TRP A 147 13.03 -9.05 2.60
N ASN A 148 11.78 -9.11 2.15
CA ASN A 148 11.45 -9.24 0.73
C ASN A 148 11.30 -7.88 0.02
N TRP A 149 10.98 -6.82 0.75
CA TRP A 149 10.74 -5.48 0.16
C TRP A 149 12.01 -4.64 -0.01
N GLU A 150 13.18 -5.22 0.22
CA GLU A 150 14.48 -4.57 0.05
C GLU A 150 15.45 -5.55 -0.61
N ALA A 151 16.16 -5.12 -1.66
CA ALA A 151 17.07 -5.98 -2.42
C ALA A 151 18.24 -6.52 -1.56
N SER A 152 18.64 -5.79 -0.53
CA SER A 152 19.67 -6.22 0.42
C SER A 152 19.22 -7.42 1.29
N GLY A 153 17.91 -7.72 1.33
CA GLY A 153 17.35 -8.71 2.25
C GLY A 153 17.28 -8.23 3.71
N ILE A 154 17.65 -6.98 3.99
CA ILE A 154 17.67 -6.38 5.33
C ILE A 154 16.47 -5.46 5.50
N PHE A 155 15.79 -5.56 6.63
CA PHE A 155 14.67 -4.69 6.95
C PHE A 155 15.07 -3.22 6.98
N SER A 156 14.28 -2.39 6.30
CA SER A 156 14.35 -0.93 6.42
C SER A 156 12.95 -0.36 6.68
N VAL A 157 12.86 0.65 7.56
CA VAL A 157 11.59 1.37 7.79
C VAL A 157 11.13 2.03 6.50
N LYS A 158 12.08 2.50 5.68
CA LYS A 158 11.84 3.12 4.37
C LYS A 158 11.18 2.16 3.39
N SER A 159 11.69 0.94 3.20
CA SER A 159 11.09 -0.06 2.30
C SER A 159 9.67 -0.43 2.74
N THR A 160 9.48 -0.68 4.05
CA THR A 160 8.15 -0.94 4.63
C THR A 160 7.18 0.20 4.36
N TYR A 161 7.58 1.44 4.62
CA TYR A 161 6.74 2.61 4.39
C TYR A 161 6.43 2.78 2.90
N ALA A 162 7.43 2.67 2.03
CA ALA A 162 7.25 2.74 0.59
C ALA A 162 6.24 1.69 0.11
N HIS A 163 6.35 0.45 0.59
CA HIS A 163 5.43 -0.64 0.24
C HIS A 163 3.99 -0.36 0.69
N LEU A 164 3.79 0.12 1.92
CA LEU A 164 2.47 0.47 2.44
C LEU A 164 1.82 1.63 1.68
N CYS A 165 2.64 2.54 1.14
CA CYS A 165 2.17 3.71 0.43
C CYS A 165 2.18 3.55 -1.10
N ILE A 166 2.45 2.35 -1.67
CA ILE A 166 2.51 2.14 -3.14
C ILE A 166 1.25 2.67 -3.84
N ASN A 167 0.08 2.45 -3.23
CA ASN A 167 -1.21 2.89 -3.79
C ASN A 167 -1.65 4.29 -3.33
N GLU A 168 -0.96 4.87 -2.34
CA GLU A 168 -1.19 6.25 -1.91
C GLU A 168 -0.42 7.25 -2.79
N VAL A 169 0.58 6.79 -3.55
CA VAL A 169 1.29 7.60 -4.54
C VAL A 169 0.52 7.55 -5.87
N GLY A 170 -0.55 8.32 -5.94
CA GLY A 170 -1.13 8.80 -7.20
C GLY A 170 -0.05 9.16 -8.24
N ALA A 171 -0.31 8.78 -9.49
CA ALA A 171 0.65 8.79 -10.58
C ALA A 171 1.32 10.16 -10.81
N HIS A 172 0.72 11.25 -10.32
CA HIS A 172 1.12 12.62 -10.59
C HIS A 172 1.87 13.32 -9.43
N TYR A 173 2.01 12.71 -8.24
CA TYR A 173 2.70 13.37 -7.11
C TYR A 173 4.16 13.68 -7.41
N ASN A 174 4.86 12.76 -8.06
CA ASN A 174 6.24 12.99 -8.47
C ASN A 174 6.35 14.16 -9.46
N LEU A 175 5.33 14.39 -10.30
CA LEU A 175 5.30 15.52 -11.23
C LEU A 175 5.10 16.84 -10.48
N ILE A 176 4.21 16.88 -9.48
CA ILE A 176 3.99 18.06 -8.61
C ILE A 176 5.32 18.47 -7.94
N TRP A 177 5.99 17.52 -7.30
CA TRP A 177 7.17 17.83 -6.48
C TRP A 177 8.41 18.15 -7.32
N LYS A 178 8.56 17.56 -8.52
CA LYS A 178 9.65 17.87 -9.46
C LYS A 178 9.46 19.18 -10.24
N ALA A 179 8.24 19.71 -10.34
CA ALA A 179 7.97 20.92 -11.09
C ALA A 179 8.72 22.15 -10.54
N LYS A 180 9.21 23.01 -11.42
CA LYS A 180 9.86 24.29 -11.07
C LYS A 180 8.81 25.38 -10.81
N ILE A 181 7.98 25.19 -9.78
CA ILE A 181 6.92 26.12 -9.36
C ILE A 181 7.04 26.44 -7.85
N PRO A 182 6.49 27.57 -7.38
CA PRO A 182 6.53 27.93 -5.96
C PRO A 182 5.92 26.86 -5.05
N LEU A 183 6.50 26.66 -3.86
CA LEU A 183 6.05 25.64 -2.90
C LEU A 183 4.57 25.77 -2.54
N LYS A 184 4.06 27.00 -2.42
CA LYS A 184 2.64 27.29 -2.21
C LYS A 184 1.74 26.62 -3.25
N ILE A 185 2.14 26.66 -4.52
CA ILE A 185 1.38 26.07 -5.63
C ILE A 185 1.52 24.54 -5.63
N LYS A 186 2.69 24.00 -5.25
CA LYS A 186 2.86 22.54 -5.08
C LYS A 186 1.92 21.98 -4.01
N ILE A 187 1.87 22.62 -2.84
CA ILE A 187 0.98 22.22 -1.74
C ILE A 187 -0.48 22.31 -2.19
N TRP A 188 -0.84 23.37 -2.92
CA TRP A 188 -2.19 23.54 -3.43
C TRP A 188 -2.58 22.49 -4.49
N LEU A 189 -1.70 22.15 -5.44
CA LEU A 189 -1.93 21.06 -6.40
C LEU A 189 -2.03 19.69 -5.70
N TRP A 190 -1.22 19.49 -4.66
CA TRP A 190 -1.32 18.29 -3.83
C TRP A 190 -2.68 18.19 -3.12
N LEU A 191 -3.25 19.32 -2.66
CA LEU A 191 -4.61 19.36 -2.10
C LEU A 191 -5.70 19.08 -3.15
N ILE A 192 -5.47 19.43 -4.42
CA ILE A 192 -6.39 19.11 -5.53
C ILE A 192 -6.45 17.60 -5.75
N GLU A 193 -5.30 16.93 -5.84
CA GLU A 193 -5.22 15.46 -6.01
C GLU A 193 -5.88 14.68 -4.84
N HIS A 194 -5.93 15.28 -3.64
CA HIS A 194 -6.56 14.68 -2.45
C HIS A 194 -8.03 15.07 -2.25
N ASP A 195 -8.67 15.72 -3.23
CA ASP A 195 -10.04 16.25 -3.11
C ASP A 195 -10.25 17.10 -1.83
N ALA A 196 -9.29 17.99 -1.53
CA ALA A 196 -9.21 18.67 -0.24
C ALA A 196 -9.30 20.20 -0.30
N ILE A 197 -9.38 20.80 -1.50
CA ILE A 197 -9.53 22.26 -1.65
C ILE A 197 -10.96 22.71 -1.31
N LEU A 198 -11.13 24.01 -1.02
CA LEU A 198 -12.39 24.61 -0.55
C LEU A 198 -13.40 24.88 -1.69
N THR A 199 -13.64 23.87 -2.53
CA THR A 199 -14.81 23.79 -3.41
C THR A 199 -16.09 23.61 -2.58
N LYS A 200 -17.25 23.96 -3.14
CA LYS A 200 -18.51 23.98 -2.38
C LYS A 200 -18.92 22.59 -1.87
N ASP A 201 -18.67 21.54 -2.64
CA ASP A 201 -18.81 20.14 -2.20
C ASP A 201 -17.97 19.81 -0.95
N ASN A 202 -16.70 20.20 -0.93
CA ASN A 202 -15.81 19.99 0.21
C ASN A 202 -16.14 20.87 1.41
N LEU A 203 -16.69 22.07 1.19
CA LEU A 203 -17.23 22.91 2.25
C LEU A 203 -18.48 22.26 2.88
N ALA A 204 -19.38 21.69 2.08
CA ALA A 204 -20.56 20.99 2.58
C ALA A 204 -20.20 19.76 3.43
N LYS A 205 -19.17 18.98 3.03
CA LYS A 205 -18.62 17.89 3.87
C LYS A 205 -18.15 18.39 5.24
N ARG A 206 -17.79 19.68 5.36
CA ARG A 206 -17.37 20.36 6.60
C ARG A 206 -18.52 21.12 7.30
N LYS A 207 -19.78 20.79 6.99
CA LYS A 207 -20.99 21.39 7.57
C LYS A 207 -21.20 22.87 7.24
N TRP A 208 -20.66 23.35 6.12
CA TRP A 208 -21.00 24.67 5.60
C TRP A 208 -22.39 24.65 4.94
N SER A 209 -23.21 25.67 5.20
CA SER A 209 -24.63 25.73 4.81
C SER A 209 -24.95 26.74 3.71
N GLY A 210 -23.99 27.03 2.83
CA GLY A 210 -24.19 28.00 1.74
C GLY A 210 -24.63 27.36 0.43
N ASP A 211 -24.77 28.20 -0.59
CA ASP A 211 -25.14 27.80 -1.95
C ASP A 211 -24.10 26.84 -2.55
N MET A 212 -24.54 25.72 -3.12
CA MET A 212 -23.70 24.66 -3.70
C MET A 212 -23.33 24.88 -5.17
N HIS A 213 -23.92 25.88 -5.83
CA HIS A 213 -23.75 26.09 -7.27
C HIS A 213 -22.48 26.89 -7.61
N CYS A 214 -21.79 26.52 -8.68
CA CYS A 214 -20.63 27.20 -9.20
C CYS A 214 -20.98 28.63 -9.57
N ARG A 215 -20.16 29.60 -9.13
CA ARG A 215 -20.38 31.02 -9.42
C ARG A 215 -20.29 31.37 -10.90
N PHE A 216 -19.68 30.51 -11.72
CA PHE A 216 -19.47 30.76 -13.14
C PHE A 216 -20.58 30.21 -14.04
N CYS A 217 -21.21 29.09 -13.70
CA CYS A 217 -22.22 28.47 -14.56
C CYS A 217 -23.42 27.85 -13.83
N ASN A 218 -23.56 28.12 -12.53
CA ASN A 218 -24.71 27.71 -11.70
C ASN A 218 -24.97 26.19 -11.60
N GLU A 219 -23.99 25.35 -11.93
CA GLU A 219 -24.02 23.89 -11.77
C GLU A 219 -23.35 23.47 -10.44
N SER A 220 -23.52 22.25 -9.97
CA SER A 220 -22.86 21.79 -8.72
C SER A 220 -21.33 21.92 -8.79
N GLU A 221 -20.72 22.62 -7.83
CA GLU A 221 -19.29 22.89 -7.85
C GLU A 221 -18.47 21.79 -7.15
N THR A 222 -17.76 21.01 -7.95
CA THR A 222 -16.68 20.09 -7.55
C THR A 222 -15.33 20.55 -8.11
N ILE A 223 -14.23 19.90 -7.73
CA ILE A 223 -12.89 20.18 -8.28
C ILE A 223 -12.87 19.99 -9.80
N ASP A 224 -13.33 18.83 -10.28
CA ASP A 224 -13.38 18.51 -11.72
C ASP A 224 -14.30 19.48 -12.47
N HIS A 225 -15.42 19.86 -11.85
CA HIS A 225 -16.29 20.87 -12.40
C HIS A 225 -15.55 22.20 -12.53
N LEU A 226 -14.97 22.71 -11.45
CA LEU A 226 -14.35 24.02 -11.40
C LEU A 226 -13.21 24.16 -12.43
N PHE A 227 -12.37 23.14 -12.58
CA PHE A 227 -11.19 23.23 -13.44
C PHE A 227 -11.36 22.71 -14.86
N PHE A 228 -12.34 21.84 -15.14
CA PHE A 228 -12.44 21.19 -16.47
C PHE A 228 -13.85 21.15 -17.06
N ALA A 229 -14.92 20.99 -16.25
CA ALA A 229 -16.27 20.86 -16.78
C ALA A 229 -17.13 22.14 -16.77
N CYS A 230 -16.73 23.15 -16.01
CA CYS A 230 -17.37 24.47 -15.98
C CYS A 230 -17.28 25.15 -17.35
N ASN A 231 -18.31 25.91 -17.75
CA ASN A 231 -18.33 26.61 -19.05
C ASN A 231 -17.15 27.58 -19.21
N THR A 232 -16.80 28.32 -18.16
CA THR A 232 -15.63 29.22 -18.15
C THR A 232 -14.33 28.43 -18.30
N ALA A 233 -14.18 27.32 -17.57
CA ALA A 233 -12.99 26.48 -17.65
C ALA A 233 -12.84 25.85 -19.05
N LYS A 234 -13.94 25.34 -19.62
CA LYS A 234 -13.98 24.80 -21.00
C LYS A 234 -13.52 25.86 -22.01
N TYR A 235 -14.00 27.10 -21.88
CA TYR A 235 -13.59 28.18 -22.77
C TYR A 235 -12.08 28.46 -22.67
N ILE A 236 -11.53 28.54 -21.46
CA ILE A 236 -10.09 28.75 -21.24
C ILE A 236 -9.28 27.62 -21.86
N TRP A 237 -9.68 26.36 -21.64
CA TRP A 237 -8.99 25.21 -22.24
C TRP A 237 -9.09 25.19 -23.77
N CYS A 238 -10.23 25.59 -24.34
CA CYS A 238 -10.36 25.76 -25.79
C CYS A 238 -9.42 26.84 -26.33
N LEU A 239 -9.27 27.97 -25.63
CA LEU A 239 -8.35 29.03 -26.02
C LEU A 239 -6.90 28.57 -25.99
N VAL A 240 -6.51 27.85 -24.94
CA VAL A 240 -5.16 27.25 -24.82
C VAL A 240 -4.92 26.24 -25.94
N ALA A 241 -5.90 25.37 -26.22
CA ALA A 241 -5.83 24.41 -27.33
C ALA A 241 -5.64 25.13 -28.68
N PHE A 242 -6.41 26.19 -28.93
CA PHE A 242 -6.33 26.99 -30.15
C PHE A 242 -4.95 27.63 -30.33
N VAL A 243 -4.41 28.23 -29.28
CA VAL A 243 -3.06 28.85 -29.31
C VAL A 243 -1.96 27.81 -29.54
N LEU A 244 -2.14 26.59 -29.04
CA LEU A 244 -1.20 25.48 -29.22
C LEU A 244 -1.41 24.71 -30.55
N GLY A 245 -2.35 25.13 -31.40
CA GLY A 245 -2.59 24.53 -32.72
C GLY A 245 -3.49 23.28 -32.72
N GLU A 246 -4.15 22.97 -31.60
CA GLU A 246 -5.03 21.81 -31.45
C GLU A 246 -6.48 22.14 -31.80
N LYS A 247 -7.12 21.28 -32.60
CA LYS A 247 -8.48 21.52 -33.12
C LYS A 247 -9.56 20.65 -32.47
N LYS A 248 -9.23 19.57 -31.74
CA LYS A 248 -10.23 18.52 -31.48
C LYS A 248 -10.38 17.98 -30.06
N HIS A 249 -9.65 18.45 -29.04
CA HIS A 249 -9.80 17.83 -27.73
C HIS A 249 -9.86 18.78 -26.54
N ARG A 250 -10.84 18.52 -25.67
CA ARG A 250 -11.00 19.13 -24.34
C ARG A 250 -10.50 18.14 -23.30
N PRO A 251 -9.51 18.47 -22.47
CA PRO A 251 -9.10 17.56 -21.41
C PRO A 251 -10.14 17.55 -20.29
N THR A 252 -10.46 16.36 -19.78
CA THR A 252 -10.83 16.19 -18.36
C THR A 252 -9.55 16.12 -17.51
N PHE A 253 -9.66 16.18 -16.17
CA PHE A 253 -8.48 16.10 -15.30
C PHE A 253 -7.60 14.88 -15.60
N GLY A 254 -8.22 13.69 -15.74
CA GLY A 254 -7.51 12.45 -16.08
C GLY A 254 -6.95 12.39 -17.52
N GLN A 255 -7.54 13.15 -18.46
CA GLN A 255 -7.09 13.17 -19.86
C GLN A 255 -6.06 14.28 -20.14
N PHE A 256 -5.89 15.24 -19.23
CA PHE A 256 -4.97 16.36 -19.40
C PHE A 256 -3.56 15.90 -19.75
N TRP A 257 -3.04 14.89 -19.05
CA TRP A 257 -1.68 14.40 -19.25
C TRP A 257 -1.46 13.74 -20.62
N GLN A 258 -2.45 13.00 -21.11
CA GLN A 258 -2.41 12.38 -22.44
C GLN A 258 -2.49 13.47 -23.52
N TRP A 259 -3.40 14.42 -23.34
CA TRP A 259 -3.61 15.54 -24.23
C TRP A 259 -2.36 16.43 -24.38
N ILE A 260 -1.79 16.91 -23.27
CA ILE A 260 -0.63 17.81 -23.32
C ILE A 260 0.65 17.11 -23.81
N SER A 261 0.77 15.80 -23.58
CA SER A 261 1.88 15.00 -24.10
C SER A 261 1.83 14.84 -25.62
N ALA A 262 0.62 14.78 -26.21
CA ALA A 262 0.46 14.77 -27.66
C ALA A 262 0.78 16.14 -28.29
N LEU A 263 0.39 17.23 -27.62
CA LEU A 263 0.61 18.59 -28.12
C LEU A 263 2.05 19.07 -28.02
N LEU A 264 2.70 18.75 -26.90
CA LEU A 264 4.01 19.29 -26.55
C LEU A 264 4.96 18.16 -26.14
N PRO A 265 5.27 17.21 -27.05
CA PRO A 265 6.03 16.00 -26.72
C PRO A 265 7.44 16.31 -26.20
N ASN A 266 8.06 17.37 -26.73
CA ASN A 266 9.43 17.77 -26.40
C ASN A 266 9.52 18.70 -25.18
N SER A 267 8.39 19.06 -24.57
CA SER A 267 8.28 20.14 -23.58
C SER A 267 7.66 19.68 -22.25
N LYS A 268 7.91 18.42 -21.87
CA LYS A 268 7.36 17.78 -20.66
C LYS A 268 7.58 18.58 -19.36
N GLN A 269 8.70 19.29 -19.27
CA GLN A 269 9.02 20.13 -18.10
C GLN A 269 8.05 21.30 -17.89
N TYR A 270 7.33 21.73 -18.94
CA TYR A 270 6.41 22.86 -18.90
C TYR A 270 4.95 22.45 -18.71
N HIS A 271 4.60 21.17 -18.93
CA HIS A 271 3.22 20.69 -18.83
C HIS A 271 2.59 21.01 -17.47
N MET A 272 3.33 20.71 -16.40
CA MET A 272 2.87 20.96 -15.04
C MET A 272 2.81 22.46 -14.71
N ILE A 273 3.71 23.25 -15.28
CA ILE A 273 3.74 24.71 -15.08
C ILE A 273 2.49 25.33 -15.72
N GLY A 274 2.17 24.93 -16.95
CA GLY A 274 0.97 25.39 -17.67
C GLY A 274 -0.32 25.00 -16.94
N LEU A 275 -0.45 23.73 -16.55
CA LEU A 275 -1.58 23.24 -15.74
C LEU A 275 -1.75 24.07 -14.47
N ALA A 276 -0.68 24.20 -13.70
CA ALA A 276 -0.68 24.92 -12.44
C ALA A 276 -1.09 26.38 -12.62
N ALA A 277 -0.57 27.07 -13.64
CA ALA A 277 -0.88 28.46 -13.91
C ALA A 277 -2.36 28.66 -14.28
N ILE A 278 -2.90 27.83 -15.18
CA ILE A 278 -4.30 27.91 -15.63
C ILE A 278 -5.25 27.61 -14.47
N CYS A 279 -5.05 26.49 -13.78
CA CYS A 279 -5.91 26.12 -12.65
C CYS A 279 -5.80 27.15 -11.52
N TRP A 280 -4.61 27.68 -11.23
CA TRP A 280 -4.45 28.72 -10.20
C TRP A 280 -5.17 30.02 -10.59
N ALA A 281 -5.13 30.42 -11.86
CA ALA A 281 -5.87 31.58 -12.36
C ALA A 281 -7.39 31.39 -12.22
N ILE A 282 -7.91 30.22 -12.59
CA ILE A 282 -9.34 29.88 -12.41
C ILE A 282 -9.72 29.91 -10.93
N TRP A 283 -8.91 29.30 -10.07
CA TRP A 283 -9.14 29.24 -8.63
C TRP A 283 -9.17 30.63 -7.98
N THR A 284 -8.19 31.47 -8.31
CA THR A 284 -8.13 32.84 -7.79
C THR A 284 -9.30 33.67 -8.30
N ALA A 285 -9.64 33.60 -9.59
CA ALA A 285 -10.82 34.28 -10.14
C ALA A 285 -12.12 33.83 -9.45
N ARG A 286 -12.31 32.52 -9.25
CA ARG A 286 -13.47 31.98 -8.54
C ARG A 286 -13.53 32.50 -7.11
N ASN A 287 -12.42 32.49 -6.38
CA ASN A 287 -12.38 32.96 -5.00
C ASN A 287 -12.71 34.45 -4.89
N LYS A 288 -12.23 35.28 -5.82
CA LYS A 288 -12.63 36.69 -5.89
C LYS A 288 -14.15 36.83 -6.07
N CYS A 289 -14.74 36.09 -7.01
CA CYS A 289 -16.20 36.10 -7.22
C CYS A 289 -17.02 35.56 -6.03
N CYS A 290 -16.45 34.67 -5.22
CA CYS A 290 -17.10 34.11 -4.04
C CYS A 290 -17.00 35.01 -2.81
N PHE A 291 -15.84 35.64 -2.58
CA PHE A 291 -15.51 36.27 -1.29
C PHE A 291 -15.28 37.79 -1.37
N GLU A 292 -15.02 38.36 -2.55
CA GLU A 292 -14.73 39.79 -2.73
C GLU A 292 -15.91 40.54 -3.40
N LYS A 293 -17.16 40.16 -3.12
CA LYS A 293 -18.30 40.95 -3.61
C LYS A 293 -18.25 42.36 -3.00
N ASN A 294 -18.02 43.35 -3.87
CA ASN A 294 -18.42 44.76 -3.69
C ASN A 294 -19.89 44.87 -3.31
#